data_AF-A0A9P4NEG6-F1
#
_entry.id   AF-A0A9P4NEG6-F1
#
_cell.length_a   1.000
_cell.length_b   1.000
_cell.length_c   1.000
_cell.angle_alpha   90.00
_cell.angle_beta   90.00
_cell.angle_gamma   90.00
#
_symmetry.space_group_name_H-M   'P 1'
#
loop_
_entity.id
_entity.type
_entity.pdbx_description
1 polymer ?
#
loop_
_entity_poly.entity_id
_entity_poly.type
_entity_poly.pdbx_seq_one_letter_code
_entity_poly.pdbx_strand_id
1 'polypeptide(L)'
;MSRTVYYASRQLLSPQQESALVAYINTLTDRGTPPTNAMVSNFAKDIGSKEPGKNWCSSFVKRWLYVLKSCYLTGLDSDRKKADSIYQYTRSHAKSTSMKSYH
;
A
#
# COMPACT_ATOMS: atom_id res chain seq x y z
N MET A 1 -26.20 -17.55 13.94
CA MET A 1 -25.20 -17.12 12.95
C MET A 1 -23.82 -17.09 13.61
N SER A 2 -22.84 -17.81 13.05
CA SER A 2 -21.49 -17.98 13.61
C SER A 2 -20.65 -16.72 13.40
N ARG A 3 -19.82 -16.37 14.39
CA ARG A 3 -18.99 -15.14 14.41
C ARG A 3 -18.09 -15.00 13.16
N THR A 4 -17.69 -16.12 12.56
CA THR A 4 -16.91 -16.22 11.32
C THR A 4 -17.62 -15.68 10.09
N VAL A 5 -18.94 -15.91 9.97
CA VAL A 5 -19.76 -15.45 8.84
C VAL A 5 -19.97 -13.93 8.90
N TYR A 6 -20.05 -13.37 10.11
CA TYR A 6 -20.16 -11.94 10.35
C TYR A 6 -18.88 -11.15 9.97
N TYR A 7 -17.70 -11.74 10.16
CA TYR A 7 -16.45 -11.12 9.72
C TYR A 7 -16.21 -11.30 8.22
N ALA A 8 -16.65 -12.42 7.64
CA ALA A 8 -16.57 -12.67 6.19
C ALA A 8 -17.39 -11.65 5.38
N SER A 9 -18.57 -11.25 5.85
CA SER A 9 -19.43 -10.26 5.18
C SER A 9 -18.90 -8.81 5.24
N ARG A 10 -17.93 -8.54 6.12
CA ARG A 10 -17.23 -7.24 6.24
C ARG A 10 -15.91 -7.19 5.48
N GLN A 11 -15.45 -8.30 4.92
CA GLN A 11 -14.24 -8.29 4.11
C GLN A 11 -14.51 -7.55 2.80
N LEU A 12 -13.55 -6.70 2.42
CA LEU A 12 -13.63 -5.91 1.19
C LEU A 12 -13.68 -6.81 -0.06
N LEU A 13 -12.95 -7.92 0.00
CA LEU A 13 -12.79 -8.90 -1.06
C LEU A 13 -13.05 -10.30 -0.50
N SER A 14 -13.58 -11.19 -1.34
CA SER A 14 -13.62 -12.62 -1.03
C SER A 14 -12.21 -13.21 -1.08
N PRO A 15 -11.95 -14.37 -0.43
CA PRO A 15 -10.67 -15.04 -0.52
C PRO A 15 -10.21 -15.33 -1.97
N GLN A 16 -11.17 -15.61 -2.87
CA GLN A 16 -10.90 -15.83 -4.29
C GLN A 16 -10.45 -14.54 -4.98
N GLN A 17 -11.11 -13.41 -4.68
CA GLN A 17 -10.71 -12.09 -5.20
C GLN A 17 -9.33 -11.66 -4.66
N GLU A 18 -9.05 -11.91 -3.38
CA GLU A 18 -7.72 -11.66 -2.80
C GLU A 18 -6.64 -12.49 -3.49
N SER A 19 -6.90 -13.77 -3.74
CA SER A 19 -5.96 -14.66 -4.44
C SER A 19 -5.65 -14.19 -5.87
N ALA A 20 -6.68 -13.79 -6.63
CA ALA A 20 -6.51 -13.22 -7.96
C ALA A 20 -5.68 -11.92 -7.94
N LEU A 21 -5.93 -11.06 -6.95
CA LEU A 21 -5.17 -9.84 -6.76
C LEU A 21 -3.69 -10.13 -6.44
N VAL A 22 -3.40 -11.13 -5.60
CA VAL A 22 -2.02 -11.55 -5.30
C VAL A 22 -1.31 -12.06 -6.56
N ALA A 23 -1.97 -12.89 -7.38
CA ALA A 23 -1.41 -13.39 -8.63
C ALA A 23 -1.09 -12.23 -9.60
N TYR A 24 -1.97 -11.24 -9.69
CA TYR A 24 -1.76 -10.06 -10.49
C TYR A 24 -0.57 -9.22 -10.00
N ILE A 25 -0.46 -8.97 -8.69
CA ILE A 25 0.66 -8.26 -8.07
C ILE A 25 1.99 -8.97 -8.35
N ASN A 26 2.02 -10.30 -8.24
CA ASN A 26 3.21 -11.09 -8.53
C ASN A 26 3.59 -10.99 -10.02
N THR A 27 2.61 -11.01 -10.92
CA THR A 27 2.84 -10.84 -12.37
C THR A 27 3.46 -9.46 -12.68
N LEU A 28 2.96 -8.39 -12.05
CA LEU A 28 3.53 -7.04 -12.20
C LEU A 28 4.96 -6.96 -11.65
N THR A 29 5.20 -7.60 -10.51
CA THR A 29 6.53 -7.67 -9.89
C THR A 29 7.52 -8.42 -10.78
N ASP A 30 7.11 -9.56 -11.34
CA ASP A 30 7.93 -10.35 -12.27
C ASP A 30 8.23 -9.57 -13.58
N ARG A 31 7.38 -8.60 -13.96
CA ARG A 31 7.60 -7.67 -15.08
C ARG A 31 8.48 -6.45 -14.70
N GLY A 32 8.98 -6.39 -13.48
CA GLY A 32 9.81 -5.28 -12.99
C GLY A 32 9.03 -4.04 -12.57
N THR A 33 7.71 -4.11 -12.45
CA THR A 33 6.84 -2.99 -12.01
C THR A 33 6.04 -3.35 -10.75
N PRO A 34 6.69 -3.61 -9.62
CA PRO A 34 6.01 -3.96 -8.39
C PRO A 34 5.07 -2.82 -7.94
N PRO A 35 3.80 -3.12 -7.65
CA PRO A 35 2.83 -2.10 -7.29
C PRO A 35 3.07 -1.56 -5.87
N THR A 36 2.72 -0.30 -5.67
CA THR A 36 2.79 0.37 -4.36
C THR A 36 1.55 0.06 -3.50
N ASN A 37 1.63 0.32 -2.19
CA ASN A 37 0.48 0.18 -1.27
C ASN A 37 -0.77 0.97 -1.73
N ALA A 38 -0.57 2.14 -2.35
CA ALA A 38 -1.66 2.93 -2.91
C ALA A 38 -2.29 2.24 -4.12
N MET A 39 -1.48 1.71 -5.04
CA MET A 39 -1.98 0.97 -6.20
C MET A 39 -2.75 -0.28 -5.79
N VAL A 40 -2.24 -1.04 -4.82
CA VAL A 40 -2.94 -2.23 -4.29
C VAL A 40 -4.28 -1.86 -3.67
N SER A 41 -4.35 -0.73 -2.96
CA SER A 41 -5.61 -0.20 -2.41
C SER A 41 -6.58 0.21 -3.53
N ASN A 42 -6.10 0.83 -4.61
CA ASN A 42 -6.93 1.17 -5.76
C ASN A 42 -7.46 -0.08 -6.47
N PHE A 43 -6.63 -1.10 -6.69
CA PHE A 43 -7.08 -2.37 -7.26
C PHE A 43 -8.15 -3.04 -6.39
N ALA A 44 -7.97 -3.02 -5.07
CA ALA A 44 -8.95 -3.56 -4.15
C ALA A 44 -10.27 -2.77 -4.15
N LYS A 45 -10.20 -1.44 -4.33
CA LYS A 45 -11.38 -0.59 -4.53
C LYS A 45 -12.11 -0.95 -5.81
N ASP A 46 -11.39 -1.12 -6.92
CA ASP A 46 -11.97 -1.46 -8.22
C ASP A 46 -12.65 -2.83 -8.19
N ILE A 47 -12.02 -3.83 -7.56
CA ILE A 47 -12.58 -5.19 -7.45
C ILE A 47 -13.74 -5.25 -6.44
N GLY A 48 -13.60 -4.58 -5.29
CA GLY A 48 -14.55 -4.66 -4.18
C GLY A 48 -15.68 -3.63 -4.23
N SER A 49 -15.64 -2.68 -5.17
CA SER A 49 -16.57 -1.55 -5.31
C SER A 49 -16.78 -0.76 -4.00
N LYS A 50 -15.81 -0.79 -3.10
CA LYS A 50 -15.85 -0.21 -1.75
C LYS A 50 -14.48 0.35 -1.40
N GLU A 51 -14.46 1.39 -0.58
CA GLU A 51 -13.20 2.00 -0.18
C GLU A 51 -12.44 1.13 0.84
N PRO A 52 -11.18 0.73 0.58
CA PRO A 52 -10.38 0.04 1.57
C PRO A 52 -10.10 0.94 2.77
N GLY A 53 -10.25 0.41 3.98
CA GLY A 53 -9.87 1.15 5.18
C GLY A 53 -8.36 1.45 5.21
N LYS A 54 -7.96 2.48 5.97
CA LYS A 54 -6.56 2.96 6.08
C LYS A 54 -5.53 1.84 6.32
N ASN A 55 -5.87 0.84 7.12
CA ASN A 55 -4.98 -0.28 7.49
C ASN A 55 -5.25 -1.56 6.68
N TRP A 56 -6.13 -1.50 5.67
CA TRP A 56 -6.53 -2.66 4.90
C TRP A 56 -5.35 -3.24 4.13
N CYS A 57 -4.58 -2.40 3.43
CA CYS A 57 -3.41 -2.85 2.66
C CYS A 57 -2.37 -3.53 3.55
N SER A 58 -2.05 -2.95 4.71
CA SER A 58 -1.15 -3.58 5.69
C SER A 58 -1.68 -4.93 6.20
N SER A 59 -2.99 -5.04 6.41
CA SER A 59 -3.62 -6.30 6.83
C SER A 59 -3.62 -7.34 5.72
N PHE A 60 -3.87 -6.92 4.47
CA PHE A 60 -3.82 -7.77 3.27
C PHE A 60 -2.40 -8.32 3.06
N VAL A 61 -1.38 -7.47 3.12
CA VAL A 61 0.02 -7.89 3.00
C VAL A 61 0.40 -8.87 4.11
N LYS A 62 -0.03 -8.64 5.35
CA LYS A 62 0.19 -9.60 6.45
C LYS A 62 -0.47 -10.95 6.20
N ARG A 63 -1.68 -10.99 5.62
CA ARG A 63 -2.37 -12.24 5.27
C ARG A 63 -1.63 -13.04 4.19
N TRP A 64 -1.07 -12.35 3.20
CA TRP A 64 -0.48 -12.96 2.01
C TRP A 64 1.05 -12.85 1.96
N LEU A 65 1.69 -12.59 3.09
CA LEU A 65 3.13 -12.27 3.18
C LEU A 65 4.03 -13.34 2.55
N TYR A 66 3.71 -14.62 2.75
CA TYR A 66 4.48 -15.74 2.24
C TYR A 66 4.26 -16.01 0.74
N VAL A 67 3.23 -15.41 0.13
CA VAL A 67 2.84 -15.62 -1.27
C VAL A 67 3.20 -14.41 -2.14
N LEU A 68 3.25 -13.22 -1.55
CA LEU A 68 3.64 -11.99 -2.23
C LEU A 68 5.16 -11.95 -2.43
N LYS A 69 5.59 -11.90 -3.69
CA LYS A 69 7.00 -11.71 -4.06
C LYS A 69 7.46 -10.24 -3.93
N SER A 70 6.53 -9.31 -3.76
CA SER A 70 6.81 -7.88 -3.80
C SER A 70 7.41 -7.37 -2.48
N CYS A 71 8.73 -7.15 -2.46
CA CYS A 71 9.46 -6.48 -1.38
C CYS A 71 8.99 -5.04 -1.12
N TYR A 72 8.21 -4.47 -2.05
CA TYR A 72 7.75 -3.10 -2.03
C TYR A 72 6.57 -2.87 -1.07
N LEU A 73 5.81 -3.91 -0.74
CA LEU A 73 4.63 -3.78 0.13
C LEU A 73 4.96 -3.80 1.63
N THR A 74 6.15 -4.28 2.00
CA THR A 74 6.54 -4.53 3.40
C THR A 74 7.56 -3.51 3.91
N GLY A 75 8.79 -3.53 3.37
CA GLY A 75 9.92 -2.73 3.86
C GLY A 75 10.18 -1.47 3.03
N LEU A 76 10.28 -1.62 1.71
CA LEU A 76 10.71 -0.51 0.84
C LEU A 76 9.71 0.65 0.77
N ASP A 77 8.39 0.44 0.86
CA ASP A 77 7.43 1.57 0.94
C ASP A 77 7.59 2.37 2.24
N SER A 78 7.97 1.71 3.33
CA SER A 78 8.23 2.38 4.60
C SER A 78 9.48 3.26 4.51
N ASP A 79 10.52 2.75 3.85
CA ASP A 79 11.75 3.52 3.58
C ASP A 79 11.53 4.63 2.55
N ARG A 80 10.70 4.39 1.53
CA ARG A 80 10.27 5.41 0.56
C ARG A 80 9.52 6.56 1.25
N LYS A 81 8.60 6.25 2.17
CA LYS A 81 7.90 7.28 2.98
C LYS A 81 8.86 8.11 3.84
N LYS A 82 9.89 7.48 4.42
CA LYS A 82 10.95 8.20 5.15
C LYS A 82 11.74 9.09 4.21
N ALA A 83 12.14 8.59 3.04
CA ALA A 83 12.86 9.36 2.04
C ALA A 83 12.06 10.58 1.55
N ASP A 84 10.77 10.40 1.22
CA ASP A 84 9.87 11.49 0.84
C ASP A 84 9.72 12.53 1.96
N SER A 85 9.61 12.08 3.22
CA SER A 85 9.53 12.97 4.38
C SER A 85 10.81 13.80 4.57
N ILE A 86 11.98 13.16 4.46
CA ILE A 86 13.29 13.83 4.51
C ILE A 86 13.43 14.85 3.37
N TYR A 87 13.02 14.49 2.16
CA TYR A 87 13.05 15.38 1.01
C TYR A 87 12.17 16.62 1.22
N GLN A 88 10.97 16.44 1.77
CA GLN A 88 10.05 17.56 2.01
C GLN A 88 10.54 18.48 3.14
N TYR A 89 11.13 17.92 4.20
CA TYR A 89 11.73 18.69 5.30
C TYR A 89 12.93 19.52 4.80
N THR A 90 13.85 18.90 4.08
CA THR A 90 15.03 19.58 3.52
C THR A 90 14.66 20.68 2.52
N ARG A 91 13.67 20.43 1.64
CA ARG A 91 13.15 21.44 0.72
C ARG A 91 12.53 22.65 1.43
N SER A 92 11.78 22.41 2.51
CA SER A 92 11.16 23.46 3.30
C SER A 92 12.20 24.29 4.06
N HIS A 93 13.23 23.63 4.57
CA HIS A 93 14.32 24.29 5.29
C HIS A 93 15.21 25.12 4.35
N ALA A 94 15.52 24.62 3.16
CA ALA A 94 16.31 25.35 2.16
C ALA A 94 15.61 26.64 1.69
N LYS A 95 14.28 26.62 1.53
CA LYS A 95 13.50 27.82 1.21
C LYS A 95 13.52 28.85 2.35
N SER A 96 13.50 28.41 3.61
CA SER A 96 13.55 29.31 4.77
C SER A 96 14.91 29.98 4.93
N THR A 97 16.00 29.27 4.64
CA THR A 97 17.36 29.85 4.66
C THR A 97 17.56 30.85 3.52
N SER A 98 16.99 30.60 2.34
CA SER A 98 17.06 31.53 1.19
C SER A 98 16.27 32.84 1.40
N MET A 99 15.24 32.86 2.25
CA MET A 99 14.45 34.07 2.55
C MET A 99 15.03 34.93 3.67
N LYS A 100 16.03 34.45 4.43
CA LYS A 100 16.67 35.19 5.53
C LYS A 100 17.98 35.90 5.13
N SER A 101 18.39 35.85 3.87
CA SER A 101 19.64 36.48 3.38
C SER A 101 19.45 37.88 2.78
N TYR A 102 18.26 38.48 2.93
CA TYR A 102 18.02 39.89 2.62
C TYR A 102 17.56 40.57 3.90
N HIS A 103 18.50 41.06 4.70
CA HIS A 103 18.38 42.25 5.57
C HIS A 103 19.71 42.48 6.28
#